data_AF-H3GHP9-F1
#
_entry.id   AF-H3GHP9-F1
#
_cell.length_a   1.000
_cell.length_b   1.000
_cell.length_c   1.000
_cell.angle_alpha   90.00
_cell.angle_beta   90.00
_cell.angle_gamma   90.00
#
_symmetry.space_group_name_H-M   'P 1'
#
loop_
_entity.id
_entity.type
_entity.pdbx_description
1 polymer ?
#
loop_
_entity_poly.entity_id
_entity_poly.type
_entity_poly.pdbx_seq_one_letter_code
_entity_poly.pdbx_strand_id
1 'polypeptide(L)'
;MTSISHYGPGAGASASSPLYRALCVRSGNVVALGMQRFSSVNCAGMTLFRLFQGNVDVLGFRPPLGVYFSLHSPKWNNLLVIEGRSGNEETQAPFGPVNVSLLQAMEPNLPPEALSEDEEIAADRLAMQLADDFPIVLVLRAIPVTFGNISSFYENARPEKPAAVLPGFKMMVAKHNQNELNDITAGFDCTSAAPPNTDPLHHDWKSPERVLAELVVVDSFRTLHFTEAWQDTADRLQSSLLDEATPAYQKIVVCGGKGVGKSTFCRYLVNRLLAKFDTVAFLDTDLGQSELTPSGLVALHALTTPLLGPGFSHMKNPVRSFFCGNANPGNDPLYYMKAVKSLLRLYEAKWGSGADSSPPKSARVPLVINTDGWIKSMGHDLLCNVIQETNPDHVVQLVAATKNKQFDVPTDGRWRVHGVPPWDPVGVTQPPRSSKEMRLYRFHSYFLARTPCDLPRALLQNLQVLSEKNRVDSNIYRAYSQLPPFAVPFDQVDISFASSSVPPSQLLFSLNACIVGLCINPDYKPFEQDTEGPPRIVLQPVHAPCVGVGVIRAVDAEKRRLFVLSPLPLSVLKRVNLLVRSSMPLASIMLSAHEPAQAPYVVTDVVAADGTGSAVMQSRNNLKRKRDGK
;
A
#
# COMPACT_ATOMS: atom_id res chain seq x y z
N MET A 1 22.05 -1.18 -40.83
CA MET A 1 22.92 -2.15 -41.53
C MET A 1 24.36 -1.73 -41.30
N THR A 2 25.04 -2.42 -40.39
CA THR A 2 26.50 -2.58 -40.32
C THR A 2 26.75 -3.69 -39.31
N SER A 3 27.43 -4.74 -39.77
CA SER A 3 27.63 -6.02 -39.11
C SER A 3 28.93 -6.04 -38.31
N ILE A 4 28.92 -6.67 -37.13
CA ILE A 4 30.13 -7.19 -36.51
C ILE A 4 29.84 -8.63 -36.10
N SER A 5 30.51 -9.55 -36.79
CA SER A 5 30.58 -10.98 -36.51
C SER A 5 31.65 -11.25 -35.45
N HIS A 6 31.36 -12.13 -34.50
CA HIS A 6 32.41 -12.81 -33.72
C HIS A 6 32.03 -14.27 -33.43
N TYR A 7 32.86 -15.16 -34.00
CA TYR A 7 33.32 -16.48 -33.54
C TYR A 7 32.39 -17.39 -32.73
N GLY A 8 32.12 -18.57 -33.30
CA GLY A 8 31.51 -19.70 -32.60
C GLY A 8 32.44 -20.29 -31.52
N PRO A 9 31.87 -20.95 -30.49
CA PRO A 9 32.67 -21.49 -29.40
C PRO A 9 33.31 -22.81 -29.80
N GLY A 10 34.64 -22.87 -29.62
CA GLY A 10 35.41 -24.10 -29.66
C GLY A 10 35.04 -25.04 -28.50
N ALA A 11 35.18 -26.33 -28.74
CA ALA A 11 34.89 -27.40 -27.81
C ALA A 11 35.71 -27.27 -26.52
N GLY A 12 35.01 -27.05 -25.40
CA GLY A 12 35.57 -26.87 -24.07
C GLY A 12 34.45 -26.38 -23.14
N ALA A 13 33.46 -27.23 -22.88
CA ALA A 13 32.30 -26.89 -22.07
C ALA A 13 32.70 -26.69 -20.59
N SER A 14 32.99 -25.44 -20.20
CA SER A 14 32.73 -25.01 -18.83
C SER A 14 31.21 -24.82 -18.70
N ALA A 15 30.53 -25.68 -17.95
CA ALA A 15 29.13 -25.45 -17.62
C ALA A 15 29.01 -24.07 -16.96
N SER A 16 28.26 -23.14 -17.57
CA SER A 16 28.00 -21.82 -16.98
C SER A 16 27.32 -22.00 -15.63
N SER A 17 27.82 -21.37 -14.58
CA SER A 17 27.19 -21.42 -13.25
C SER A 17 25.70 -21.04 -13.34
N PRO A 18 24.80 -21.75 -12.63
CA PRO A 18 23.38 -21.46 -12.68
C PRO A 18 23.08 -20.03 -12.22
N LEU A 19 22.10 -19.38 -12.87
CA LEU A 19 21.68 -18.01 -12.54
C LEU A 19 21.06 -17.90 -11.13
N TYR A 20 20.35 -18.95 -10.71
CA TYR A 20 19.67 -19.03 -9.44
C TYR A 20 19.83 -20.42 -8.83
N ARG A 21 19.80 -20.51 -7.50
CA ARG A 21 19.59 -21.76 -6.76
C ARG A 21 18.74 -21.48 -5.54
N ALA A 22 17.76 -22.32 -5.27
CA ALA A 22 16.83 -22.14 -4.15
C ALA A 22 16.82 -23.38 -3.24
N LEU A 23 16.81 -23.16 -1.93
CA LEU A 23 16.69 -24.18 -0.90
C LEU A 23 15.54 -23.78 0.03
N CYS A 24 14.73 -24.71 0.51
CA CYS A 24 13.64 -24.41 1.44
C CYS A 24 13.81 -25.11 2.79
N VAL A 25 13.35 -24.46 3.85
CA VAL A 25 13.24 -25.10 5.16
C VAL A 25 12.15 -26.18 5.14
N ARG A 26 12.14 -27.05 6.16
CA ARG A 26 11.22 -28.18 6.28
C ARG A 26 9.75 -27.80 6.09
N SER A 27 9.29 -26.66 6.62
CA SER A 27 7.89 -26.19 6.48
C SER A 27 7.55 -25.61 5.11
N GLY A 28 8.54 -25.33 4.26
CA GLY A 28 8.36 -24.65 2.98
C GLY A 28 7.99 -23.17 3.09
N ASN A 29 7.85 -22.62 4.30
CA ASN A 29 7.50 -21.20 4.50
C ASN A 29 8.68 -20.25 4.28
N VAL A 30 9.91 -20.77 4.29
CA VAL A 30 11.14 -19.99 4.15
C VAL A 30 12.01 -20.60 3.07
N VAL A 31 12.54 -19.74 2.19
CA VAL A 31 13.41 -20.11 1.07
C VAL A 31 14.67 -19.26 1.13
N ALA A 32 15.84 -19.91 1.11
CA ALA A 32 17.10 -19.26 0.78
C ALA A 32 17.29 -19.31 -0.75
N LEU A 33 17.54 -18.15 -1.37
CA LEU A 33 17.69 -17.98 -2.80
C LEU A 33 19.05 -17.33 -3.09
N GLY A 34 19.94 -18.09 -3.73
CA GLY A 34 21.18 -17.59 -4.30
C GLY A 34 20.92 -17.09 -5.72
N MET A 35 21.52 -15.94 -6.08
CA MET A 35 21.40 -15.36 -7.42
C MET A 35 22.71 -14.70 -7.87
N GLN A 36 22.96 -14.70 -9.19
CA GLN A 36 24.15 -14.07 -9.78
C GLN A 36 24.10 -12.54 -9.76
N ARG A 37 25.26 -11.88 -9.90
CA ARG A 37 25.34 -10.42 -10.01
C ARG A 37 24.47 -9.94 -11.18
N PHE A 38 23.78 -8.81 -10.99
CA PHE A 38 22.90 -8.18 -12.00
C PHE A 38 21.72 -9.03 -12.47
N SER A 39 21.47 -10.20 -11.87
CA SER A 39 20.23 -10.94 -12.06
C SER A 39 19.06 -10.22 -11.38
N SER A 40 17.82 -10.56 -11.75
CA SER A 40 16.63 -9.87 -11.25
C SER A 40 15.50 -10.82 -10.91
N VAL A 41 14.86 -10.63 -9.74
CA VAL A 41 13.69 -11.39 -9.32
C VAL A 41 12.42 -10.57 -9.53
N ASN A 42 11.64 -10.93 -10.55
CA ASN A 42 10.32 -10.32 -10.78
C ASN A 42 9.31 -10.90 -9.79
N CYS A 43 8.86 -10.09 -8.84
CA CYS A 43 8.08 -10.54 -7.70
C CYS A 43 6.58 -10.53 -8.02
N ALA A 44 5.87 -11.64 -7.87
CA ALA A 44 4.42 -11.67 -7.87
C ALA A 44 3.90 -12.28 -6.58
N GLY A 45 3.07 -11.55 -5.85
CA GLY A 45 2.54 -11.98 -4.56
C GLY A 45 3.05 -11.13 -3.40
N MET A 46 3.20 -11.75 -2.23
CA MET A 46 3.70 -11.09 -1.03
C MET A 46 4.67 -11.96 -0.25
N THR A 47 5.76 -11.36 0.25
CA THR A 47 6.80 -12.06 1.02
C THR A 47 7.53 -11.08 1.93
N LEU A 48 8.05 -11.57 3.05
CA LEU A 48 9.13 -10.90 3.77
C LEU A 48 10.44 -11.30 3.12
N PHE A 49 11.35 -10.36 2.86
CA PHE A 49 12.67 -10.67 2.37
C PHE A 49 13.75 -9.98 3.20
N ARG A 50 14.89 -10.66 3.39
CA ARG A 50 16.11 -10.09 3.95
C ARG A 50 17.31 -10.50 3.09
N LEU A 51 18.35 -9.67 3.09
CA LEU A 51 19.61 -10.02 2.44
C LEU A 51 20.49 -10.72 3.46
N PHE A 52 20.88 -11.95 3.18
CA PHE A 52 21.90 -12.63 3.96
C PHE A 52 23.30 -12.21 3.51
N GLN A 53 23.52 -12.10 2.20
CA GLN A 53 24.79 -11.72 1.57
C GLN A 53 24.55 -10.91 0.29
N GLY A 54 25.48 -10.01 -0.04
CA GLY A 54 25.46 -9.23 -1.27
C GLY A 54 24.63 -7.95 -1.17
N ASN A 55 24.17 -7.45 -2.32
CA ASN A 55 23.48 -6.16 -2.40
C ASN A 55 22.39 -6.20 -3.47
N VAL A 56 21.25 -5.57 -3.22
CA VAL A 56 20.15 -5.45 -4.18
C VAL A 56 19.54 -4.05 -4.17
N ASP A 57 18.81 -3.72 -5.22
CA ASP A 57 17.92 -2.56 -5.29
C ASP A 57 16.47 -3.03 -5.47
N VAL A 58 15.56 -2.46 -4.70
CA VAL A 58 14.11 -2.71 -4.81
C VAL A 58 13.39 -1.38 -4.76
N LEU A 59 12.78 -0.96 -5.88
CA LEU A 59 12.03 0.30 -5.94
C LEU A 59 12.84 1.52 -5.45
N GLY A 60 14.14 1.58 -5.78
CA GLY A 60 15.06 2.64 -5.34
C GLY A 60 15.54 2.54 -3.89
N PHE A 61 15.14 1.50 -3.17
CA PHE A 61 15.62 1.20 -1.82
C PHE A 61 16.74 0.17 -1.87
N ARG A 62 17.79 0.39 -1.07
CA ARG A 62 18.87 -0.56 -0.86
C ARG A 62 18.79 -1.11 0.57
N PRO A 63 18.25 -2.32 0.76
CA PRO A 63 18.09 -2.90 2.09
C PRO A 63 19.43 -3.20 2.75
N PRO A 64 19.59 -2.93 4.06
CA PRO A 64 20.71 -3.42 4.83
C PRO A 64 20.67 -4.95 4.96
N LEU A 65 21.84 -5.55 5.22
CA LEU A 65 21.95 -6.99 5.48
C LEU A 65 21.22 -7.39 6.77
N GLY A 66 20.62 -8.58 6.78
CA GLY A 66 20.01 -9.22 7.95
C GLY A 66 18.61 -8.73 8.34
N VAL A 67 18.13 -7.61 7.80
CA VAL A 67 16.84 -7.00 8.17
C VAL A 67 15.72 -7.43 7.22
N TYR A 68 14.59 -7.85 7.78
CA TYR A 68 13.40 -8.18 6.99
C TYR A 68 12.61 -6.93 6.57
N PHE A 69 12.15 -6.94 5.32
CA PHE A 69 11.20 -5.98 4.78
C PHE A 69 10.01 -6.70 4.14
N SER A 70 8.81 -6.17 4.31
CA SER A 70 7.63 -6.63 3.58
C SER A 70 7.67 -6.16 2.13
N LEU A 71 7.37 -7.08 1.21
CA LEU A 71 7.23 -6.81 -0.20
C LEU A 71 5.85 -7.28 -0.63
N HIS A 72 5.04 -6.36 -1.16
CA HIS A 72 3.69 -6.64 -1.68
C HIS A 72 3.60 -6.24 -3.16
N SER A 73 3.62 -7.23 -4.03
CA SER A 73 3.64 -7.09 -5.48
C SER A 73 2.47 -7.84 -6.14
N PRO A 74 1.23 -7.34 -6.00
CA PRO A 74 0.05 -8.02 -6.54
C PRO A 74 0.17 -8.28 -8.04
N LYS A 75 -0.11 -9.51 -8.49
CA LYS A 75 0.08 -9.94 -9.89
C LYS A 75 -0.71 -9.12 -10.92
N TRP A 76 -1.84 -8.55 -10.51
CA TRP A 76 -2.70 -7.70 -11.35
C TRP A 76 -2.17 -6.26 -11.51
N ASN A 77 -1.06 -5.91 -10.85
CA ASN A 77 -0.40 -4.61 -10.93
C ASN A 77 0.99 -4.73 -11.60
N ASN A 78 1.70 -3.62 -11.75
CA ASN A 78 3.10 -3.64 -12.12
C ASN A 78 3.92 -4.25 -10.98
N LEU A 79 4.69 -5.28 -11.32
CA LEU A 79 5.47 -6.04 -10.36
C LEU A 79 6.68 -5.26 -9.88
N LEU A 80 6.98 -5.42 -8.59
CA LEU A 80 8.27 -5.07 -8.02
C LEU A 80 9.34 -6.02 -8.52
N VAL A 81 10.55 -5.51 -8.65
CA VAL A 81 11.73 -6.27 -9.08
C VAL A 81 12.78 -6.11 -8.00
N ILE A 82 13.38 -7.23 -7.58
CA ILE A 82 14.61 -7.22 -6.78
C ILE A 82 15.77 -7.35 -7.76
N GLU A 83 16.56 -6.29 -7.89
CA GLU A 83 17.67 -6.22 -8.83
C GLU A 83 19.01 -6.43 -8.12
N GLY A 84 19.79 -7.42 -8.55
CA GLY A 84 21.12 -7.66 -8.01
C GLY A 84 22.07 -6.51 -8.30
N ARG A 85 22.83 -6.08 -7.29
CA ARG A 85 23.88 -5.06 -7.36
C ARG A 85 25.19 -5.62 -6.84
N SER A 86 26.30 -4.97 -7.20
CA SER A 86 27.60 -5.32 -6.63
C SER A 86 27.76 -4.75 -5.21
N GLY A 87 28.59 -5.40 -4.41
CA GLY A 87 28.93 -4.99 -3.04
C GLY A 87 28.42 -5.96 -1.97
N ASN A 88 29.11 -5.95 -0.82
CA ASN A 88 28.84 -6.78 0.34
C ASN A 88 28.83 -8.30 0.08
N GLU A 89 29.56 -8.77 -0.94
CA GLU A 89 29.62 -10.20 -1.26
C GLU A 89 30.35 -11.04 -0.20
N GLU A 90 31.20 -10.40 0.62
CA GLU A 90 31.99 -11.09 1.65
C GLU A 90 31.38 -10.95 3.06
N THR A 91 30.26 -10.24 3.19
CA THR A 91 29.62 -9.99 4.49
C THR A 91 28.32 -10.75 4.59
N GLN A 92 28.21 -11.54 5.65
CA GLN A 92 27.03 -12.35 5.94
C GLN A 92 26.33 -11.81 7.19
N ALA A 93 25.00 -11.75 7.16
CA ALA A 93 24.20 -11.28 8.27
C ALA A 93 23.12 -12.31 8.66
N PRO A 94 23.41 -13.20 9.62
CA PRO A 94 22.42 -14.12 10.15
C PRO A 94 21.30 -13.38 10.89
N PHE A 95 20.16 -14.04 11.04
CA PHE A 95 19.00 -13.51 11.74
C PHE A 95 19.07 -13.84 13.23
N GLY A 96 18.72 -12.87 14.08
CA GLY A 96 18.92 -12.99 15.52
C GLY A 96 17.92 -12.15 16.32
N PRO A 97 18.00 -12.15 17.66
CA PRO A 97 16.95 -11.59 18.53
C PRO A 97 16.66 -10.09 18.32
N VAL A 98 17.69 -9.30 17.98
CA VAL A 98 17.52 -7.88 17.65
C VAL A 98 16.71 -7.71 16.37
N ASN A 99 16.93 -8.57 15.38
CA ASN A 99 16.20 -8.54 14.11
C ASN A 99 14.73 -8.95 14.29
N VAL A 100 14.43 -9.88 15.21
CA VAL A 100 13.05 -10.24 15.60
C VAL A 100 12.30 -9.00 16.13
N SER A 101 12.93 -8.30 17.09
CA SER A 101 12.34 -7.11 17.71
C SER A 101 12.12 -5.99 16.70
N LEU A 102 13.09 -5.81 15.79
CA LEU A 102 13.00 -4.84 14.71
C LEU A 102 11.86 -5.19 13.73
N LEU A 103 11.76 -6.46 13.31
CA LEU A 103 10.67 -6.92 12.43
C LEU A 103 9.30 -6.66 13.08
N GLN A 104 9.12 -6.98 14.36
CA GLN A 104 7.85 -6.76 15.06
C GLN A 104 7.50 -5.26 15.15
N ALA A 105 8.48 -4.38 15.27
CA ALA A 105 8.28 -2.93 15.27
C ALA A 105 7.92 -2.39 13.87
N MET A 106 8.50 -2.97 12.81
CA MET A 106 8.23 -2.60 11.42
C MET A 106 6.89 -3.16 10.91
N GLU A 107 6.52 -4.37 11.35
CA GLU A 107 5.32 -5.10 10.94
C GLU A 107 4.44 -5.46 12.16
N PRO A 108 3.80 -4.47 12.81
CA PRO A 108 3.04 -4.67 14.05
C PRO A 108 1.77 -5.51 13.88
N ASN A 109 1.38 -5.84 12.64
CA ASN A 109 0.27 -6.71 12.33
C ASN A 109 0.70 -8.14 11.99
N LEU A 110 2.01 -8.40 11.89
CA LEU A 110 2.53 -9.75 11.74
C LEU A 110 2.28 -10.52 13.05
N PRO A 111 1.57 -11.67 13.01
CA PRO A 111 1.33 -12.45 14.22
C PRO A 111 2.65 -13.06 14.71
N PRO A 112 2.90 -13.13 16.04
CA PRO A 112 4.13 -13.69 16.58
C PRO A 112 4.43 -15.11 16.08
N GLU A 113 3.39 -15.91 15.85
CA GLU A 113 3.51 -17.29 15.35
C GLU A 113 3.99 -17.38 13.89
N ALA A 114 4.01 -16.25 13.16
CA ALA A 114 4.55 -16.20 11.79
C ALA A 114 6.07 -16.38 11.72
N LEU A 115 6.74 -16.20 12.86
CA LEU A 115 8.19 -16.27 12.97
C LEU A 115 8.57 -17.44 13.88
N SER A 116 9.28 -18.41 13.32
CA SER A 116 9.84 -19.54 14.06
C SER A 116 11.36 -19.38 14.10
N GLU A 117 11.92 -19.33 15.31
CA GLU A 117 13.38 -19.26 15.50
C GLU A 117 14.10 -20.47 14.87
N ASP A 118 13.52 -21.66 14.99
CA ASP A 118 14.05 -22.88 14.38
C ASP A 118 14.09 -22.79 12.85
N GLU A 119 13.04 -22.20 12.25
CA GLU A 119 13.01 -21.95 10.80
C GLU A 119 14.04 -20.92 10.37
N GLU A 120 14.29 -19.87 11.18
CA GLU A 120 15.33 -18.87 10.87
C GLU A 120 16.73 -19.46 10.95
N ILE A 121 17.02 -20.25 11.97
CA ILE A 121 18.31 -20.96 12.10
C ILE A 121 18.49 -21.95 10.95
N ALA A 122 17.43 -22.65 10.54
CA ALA A 122 17.46 -23.49 9.35
C ALA A 122 17.72 -22.66 8.08
N ALA A 123 17.04 -21.53 7.92
CA ALA A 123 17.20 -20.65 6.76
C ALA A 123 18.61 -20.08 6.65
N ASP A 124 19.24 -19.66 7.77
CA ASP A 124 20.62 -19.18 7.78
C ASP A 124 21.62 -20.28 7.41
N ARG A 125 21.40 -21.53 7.85
CA ARG A 125 22.23 -22.67 7.42
C ARG A 125 22.12 -22.92 5.92
N LEU A 126 20.92 -22.84 5.35
CA LEU A 126 20.70 -22.97 3.91
C LEU A 126 21.31 -21.80 3.14
N ALA A 127 21.18 -20.57 3.66
CA ALA A 127 21.78 -19.39 3.06
C ALA A 127 23.32 -19.48 3.03
N MET A 128 23.93 -20.00 4.10
CA MET A 128 25.37 -20.25 4.17
C MET A 128 25.84 -21.25 3.10
N GLN A 129 25.06 -22.30 2.82
CA GLN A 129 25.40 -23.26 1.74
C GLN A 129 25.40 -22.62 0.35
N LEU A 130 24.68 -21.51 0.16
CA LEU A 130 24.60 -20.79 -1.12
C LEU A 130 25.65 -19.66 -1.21
N ALA A 131 26.18 -19.21 -0.08
CA ALA A 131 27.05 -18.04 0.01
C ALA A 131 28.36 -18.18 -0.77
N ASP A 132 28.91 -19.40 -0.85
CA ASP A 132 30.17 -19.66 -1.57
C ASP A 132 29.97 -19.66 -3.10
N ASP A 133 28.79 -20.10 -3.56
CA ASP A 133 28.49 -20.24 -4.99
C ASP A 133 27.83 -18.99 -5.60
N PHE A 134 27.21 -18.14 -4.76
CA PHE A 134 26.41 -17.01 -5.20
C PHE A 134 26.83 -15.69 -4.52
N PRO A 135 27.06 -14.62 -5.32
CA PRO A 135 27.44 -13.32 -4.79
C PRO A 135 26.32 -12.64 -4.00
N ILE A 136 25.06 -13.04 -4.23
CA ILE A 136 23.88 -12.50 -3.55
C ILE A 136 23.05 -13.66 -3.02
N VAL A 137 22.70 -13.60 -1.74
CA VAL A 137 21.83 -14.58 -1.09
C VAL A 137 20.70 -13.85 -0.37
N LEU A 138 19.47 -14.16 -0.77
CA LEU A 138 18.23 -13.66 -0.17
C LEU A 138 17.59 -14.75 0.68
N VAL A 139 16.95 -14.34 1.77
CA VAL A 139 16.03 -15.22 2.52
C VAL A 139 14.62 -14.65 2.39
N LEU A 140 13.73 -15.45 1.82
CA LEU A 140 12.32 -15.13 1.57
C LEU A 140 11.45 -15.92 2.55
N ARG A 141 10.52 -15.24 3.23
CA ARG A 141 9.53 -15.83 4.15
C ARG A 141 8.11 -15.54 3.68
N ALA A 142 7.23 -16.53 3.79
CA ALA A 142 5.82 -16.38 3.50
C ALA A 142 5.15 -15.44 4.52
N ILE A 143 4.27 -14.55 4.04
CA ILE A 143 3.44 -13.70 4.90
C ILE A 143 2.13 -14.44 5.18
N PRO A 144 1.70 -14.59 6.45
CA PRO A 144 0.39 -15.14 6.77
C PRO A 144 -0.74 -14.40 6.05
N VAL A 145 -1.67 -15.15 5.47
CA VAL A 145 -2.76 -14.57 4.69
C VAL A 145 -3.84 -14.05 5.65
N THR A 146 -4.23 -12.81 5.45
CA THR A 146 -5.32 -12.14 6.15
C THR A 146 -6.32 -11.60 5.14
N PHE A 147 -7.56 -11.38 5.56
CA PHE A 147 -8.53 -10.72 4.67
C PHE A 147 -8.10 -9.29 4.30
N GLY A 148 -7.15 -8.69 5.03
CA GLY A 148 -6.57 -7.39 4.73
C GLY A 148 -5.45 -7.40 3.67
N ASN A 149 -4.76 -8.53 3.46
CA ASN A 149 -3.65 -8.64 2.49
C ASN A 149 -3.93 -9.59 1.32
N ILE A 150 -5.07 -10.28 1.31
CA ILE A 150 -5.47 -11.26 0.29
C ILE A 150 -5.42 -10.73 -1.15
N SER A 151 -5.63 -9.42 -1.36
CA SER A 151 -5.52 -8.79 -2.69
C SER A 151 -4.10 -8.82 -3.27
N SER A 152 -3.09 -9.03 -2.42
CA SER A 152 -1.68 -9.18 -2.79
C SER A 152 -1.22 -10.64 -2.81
N PHE A 153 -2.03 -11.59 -2.36
CA PHE A 153 -1.70 -13.01 -2.42
C PHE A 153 -1.66 -13.47 -3.89
N TYR A 154 -0.64 -14.25 -4.24
CA TYR A 154 -0.55 -14.84 -5.57
C TYR A 154 -0.14 -16.31 -5.51
N GLU A 155 -0.96 -17.15 -6.13
CA GLU A 155 -0.67 -18.54 -6.39
C GLU A 155 -1.37 -18.94 -7.70
N ASN A 156 -0.67 -19.71 -8.55
CA ASN A 156 -1.23 -20.22 -9.79
C ASN A 156 -2.01 -21.51 -9.54
N ALA A 157 -3.08 -21.74 -10.31
CA ALA A 157 -3.83 -22.99 -10.24
C ALA A 157 -2.97 -24.16 -10.75
N ARG A 158 -2.36 -24.91 -9.83
CA ARG A 158 -1.92 -26.29 -10.06
C ARG A 158 -2.90 -27.19 -9.30
N PRO A 159 -3.99 -27.66 -9.94
CA PRO A 159 -5.12 -28.27 -9.24
C PRO A 159 -4.83 -29.59 -8.49
N GLU A 160 -3.63 -30.17 -8.60
CA GLU A 160 -3.36 -31.52 -8.10
C GLU A 160 -2.06 -31.69 -7.27
N LYS A 161 -1.33 -30.62 -6.94
CA LYS A 161 -0.03 -30.74 -6.22
C LYS A 161 -0.11 -30.32 -4.74
N PRO A 162 0.38 -31.14 -3.79
CA PRO A 162 0.47 -30.76 -2.38
C PRO A 162 1.49 -29.64 -2.14
N ALA A 163 1.34 -29.00 -0.97
CA ALA A 163 1.97 -27.78 -0.45
C ALA A 163 3.07 -27.13 -1.33
N ALA A 164 2.72 -25.98 -1.92
CA ALA A 164 3.66 -25.13 -2.62
C ALA A 164 4.66 -24.50 -1.64
N VAL A 165 5.95 -24.53 -2.02
CA VAL A 165 6.97 -23.75 -1.33
C VAL A 165 6.67 -22.25 -1.46
N LEU A 166 6.91 -21.53 -0.37
CA LEU A 166 6.73 -20.09 -0.21
C LEU A 166 5.32 -19.64 -0.66
N PRO A 167 4.26 -20.07 0.07
CA PRO A 167 2.89 -19.75 -0.31
C PRO A 167 2.64 -18.25 -0.42
N GLY A 168 1.86 -17.86 -1.44
CA GLY A 168 1.48 -16.47 -1.68
C GLY A 168 2.50 -15.64 -2.45
N PHE A 169 3.66 -16.20 -2.83
CA PHE A 169 4.69 -15.55 -3.63
C PHE A 169 5.23 -16.46 -4.73
N LYS A 170 5.52 -15.88 -5.91
CA LYS A 170 6.21 -16.53 -7.04
C LYS A 170 7.16 -15.57 -7.75
N MET A 171 8.20 -16.15 -8.33
CA MET A 171 9.13 -15.48 -9.24
C MET A 171 8.60 -15.58 -10.68
N MET A 172 8.42 -14.44 -11.35
CA MET A 172 7.88 -14.42 -12.71
C MET A 172 9.00 -14.45 -13.75
N VAL A 173 8.88 -15.35 -14.71
CA VAL A 173 9.76 -15.43 -15.89
C VAL A 173 8.95 -15.17 -17.15
N ALA A 174 9.51 -14.37 -18.06
CA ALA A 174 8.80 -13.95 -19.26
C ALA A 174 8.66 -15.14 -20.23
N LYS A 175 7.56 -15.20 -20.98
CA LYS A 175 7.29 -16.32 -21.91
C LYS A 175 8.39 -16.57 -22.95
N HIS A 176 9.09 -15.51 -23.38
CA HIS A 176 10.19 -15.63 -24.33
C HIS A 176 11.50 -16.15 -23.70
N ASN A 177 11.59 -16.13 -22.37
CA ASN A 177 12.68 -16.71 -21.58
C ASN A 177 12.33 -18.11 -21.07
N GLN A 178 11.36 -18.80 -21.70
CA GLN A 178 11.04 -20.20 -21.37
C GLN A 178 12.25 -21.12 -21.54
N ASN A 179 13.15 -20.81 -22.50
CA ASN A 179 14.39 -21.56 -22.68
C ASN A 179 15.37 -21.33 -21.52
N GLU A 180 15.49 -20.10 -21.01
CA GLU A 180 16.25 -19.82 -19.77
C GLU A 180 15.65 -20.59 -18.58
N LEU A 181 14.33 -20.79 -18.52
CA LEU A 181 13.73 -21.62 -17.47
C LEU A 181 14.22 -23.08 -17.54
N ASN A 182 14.32 -23.65 -18.74
CA ASN A 182 14.82 -25.01 -18.91
C ASN A 182 16.30 -25.12 -18.50
N ASP A 183 17.09 -24.07 -18.73
CA ASP A 183 18.48 -23.95 -18.26
C ASP A 183 18.55 -23.73 -16.73
N ILE A 184 17.61 -22.99 -16.15
CA ILE A 184 17.51 -22.68 -14.71
C ILE A 184 17.03 -23.89 -13.90
N THR A 185 16.08 -24.68 -14.42
CA THR A 185 15.50 -25.84 -13.72
C THR A 185 16.07 -27.18 -14.18
N ALA A 186 17.07 -27.17 -15.08
CA ALA A 186 17.72 -28.36 -15.65
C ALA A 186 16.73 -29.42 -16.20
N GLY A 187 15.57 -28.99 -16.73
CA GLY A 187 14.53 -29.90 -17.21
C GLY A 187 13.88 -30.76 -16.12
N PHE A 188 13.97 -30.37 -14.84
CA PHE A 188 13.44 -31.17 -13.74
C PHE A 188 11.92 -31.36 -13.84
N ASP A 189 11.50 -32.63 -13.84
CA ASP A 189 10.09 -32.99 -13.89
C ASP A 189 9.39 -32.63 -12.58
N CYS A 190 8.51 -31.64 -12.66
CA CYS A 190 7.71 -31.20 -11.53
C CYS A 190 6.65 -32.25 -11.09
N THR A 191 6.55 -33.40 -11.74
CA THR A 191 5.57 -34.45 -11.41
C THR A 191 6.09 -35.53 -10.48
N SER A 192 7.39 -35.53 -10.14
CA SER A 192 7.98 -36.48 -9.19
C SER A 192 7.23 -36.45 -7.85
N ALA A 193 6.73 -37.61 -7.41
CA ALA A 193 6.05 -37.77 -6.13
C ALA A 193 7.02 -37.60 -4.96
N ALA A 194 6.49 -37.20 -3.80
CA ALA A 194 7.28 -37.21 -2.56
C ALA A 194 7.70 -38.66 -2.24
N PRO A 195 8.88 -38.88 -1.62
CA PRO A 195 9.28 -40.21 -1.18
C PRO A 195 8.21 -40.84 -0.26
N PRO A 196 8.03 -42.17 -0.30
CA PRO A 196 7.08 -42.85 0.57
C PRO A 196 7.39 -42.55 2.05
N ASN A 197 6.34 -42.35 2.86
CA ASN A 197 6.40 -41.94 4.28
C ASN A 197 6.90 -40.51 4.56
N THR A 198 6.96 -39.65 3.55
CA THR A 198 7.19 -38.21 3.78
C THR A 198 5.88 -37.55 4.18
N ASP A 199 5.90 -36.80 5.29
CA ASP A 199 4.77 -35.94 5.68
C ASP A 199 4.51 -34.92 4.55
N PRO A 200 3.28 -34.80 4.01
CA PRO A 200 2.94 -33.81 2.98
C PRO A 200 3.22 -32.35 3.36
N LEU A 201 3.35 -32.05 4.65
CA LEU A 201 3.71 -30.73 5.17
C LEU A 201 5.22 -30.47 5.20
N HIS A 202 6.04 -31.49 4.93
CA HIS A 202 7.50 -31.38 4.89
C HIS A 202 8.04 -31.23 3.46
N HIS A 203 9.09 -30.41 3.34
CA HIS A 203 9.67 -29.96 2.07
C HIS A 203 11.20 -30.11 2.00
N ASP A 204 11.83 -30.59 3.07
CA ASP A 204 13.29 -30.83 3.18
C ASP A 204 13.82 -31.94 2.25
N TRP A 205 12.94 -32.78 1.72
CA TRP A 205 13.26 -33.79 0.70
C TRP A 205 13.42 -33.20 -0.72
N LYS A 206 12.95 -31.97 -0.97
CA LYS A 206 12.94 -31.37 -2.31
C LYS A 206 14.36 -30.97 -2.70
N SER A 207 14.78 -31.36 -3.92
CA SER A 207 16.05 -30.89 -4.49
C SER A 207 16.01 -29.39 -4.78
N PRO A 208 17.16 -28.71 -4.92
CA PRO A 208 17.20 -27.29 -5.24
C PRO A 208 16.45 -26.93 -6.53
N GLU A 209 16.54 -27.80 -7.55
CA GLU A 209 15.86 -27.63 -8.84
C GLU A 209 14.34 -27.72 -8.67
N ARG A 210 13.87 -28.63 -7.80
CA ARG A 210 12.45 -28.79 -7.50
C ARG A 210 11.89 -27.59 -6.75
N VAL A 211 12.62 -27.08 -5.76
CA VAL A 211 12.24 -25.86 -5.02
C VAL A 211 12.11 -24.68 -5.99
N LEU A 212 13.10 -24.51 -6.87
CA LEU A 212 13.09 -23.43 -7.85
C LEU A 212 11.95 -23.56 -8.86
N ALA A 213 11.66 -24.77 -9.35
CA ALA A 213 10.56 -25.02 -10.30
C ALA A 213 9.14 -24.83 -9.70
N GLU A 214 9.00 -24.88 -8.37
CA GLU A 214 7.77 -24.52 -7.65
C GLU A 214 7.67 -23.03 -7.30
N LEU A 215 8.81 -22.36 -7.21
CA LEU A 215 8.90 -20.92 -6.94
C LEU A 215 8.71 -20.09 -8.22
N VAL A 216 9.13 -20.61 -9.37
CA VAL A 216 9.07 -19.90 -10.64
C VAL A 216 7.79 -20.19 -11.42
N VAL A 217 7.19 -19.14 -11.99
CA VAL A 217 6.01 -19.21 -12.86
C VAL A 217 6.31 -18.47 -14.16
N VAL A 218 6.07 -19.14 -15.28
CA VAL A 218 6.11 -18.48 -16.60
C VAL A 218 4.73 -17.95 -16.95
N ASP A 219 4.65 -16.63 -17.06
CA ASP A 219 3.43 -15.94 -17.47
C ASP A 219 3.78 -14.56 -18.06
N SER A 220 2.79 -13.89 -18.63
CA SER A 220 2.85 -12.47 -18.96
C SER A 220 2.81 -11.61 -17.71
N PHE A 221 3.66 -10.59 -17.63
CA PHE A 221 3.66 -9.61 -16.54
C PHE A 221 4.18 -8.26 -17.03
N ARG A 222 4.08 -7.26 -16.14
CA ARG A 222 4.75 -5.97 -16.27
C ARG A 222 5.55 -5.72 -15.02
N THR A 223 6.66 -5.04 -15.17
CA THR A 223 7.47 -4.56 -14.04
C THR A 223 7.32 -3.06 -13.91
N LEU A 224 7.58 -2.54 -12.71
CA LEU A 224 7.80 -1.12 -12.52
C LEU A 224 9.16 -0.76 -13.14
N HIS A 225 9.13 0.03 -14.21
CA HIS A 225 10.33 0.54 -14.86
C HIS A 225 10.47 2.04 -14.60
N PHE A 226 11.63 2.45 -14.10
CA PHE A 226 11.95 3.85 -13.86
C PHE A 226 12.73 4.42 -15.04
N THR A 227 12.14 5.38 -15.74
CA THR A 227 12.80 6.05 -16.86
C THR A 227 13.97 6.90 -16.37
N GLU A 228 14.95 7.15 -17.24
CA GLU A 228 16.09 8.03 -16.95
C GLU A 228 15.62 9.39 -16.39
N ALA A 229 14.59 9.99 -16.98
CA ALA A 229 14.03 11.25 -16.47
C ALA A 229 13.50 11.17 -15.03
N TRP A 230 12.94 10.03 -14.60
CA TRP A 230 12.53 9.83 -13.20
C TRP A 230 13.75 9.69 -12.29
N GLN A 231 14.75 8.91 -12.70
CA GLN A 231 15.99 8.69 -11.96
C GLN A 231 16.75 10.01 -11.79
N ASP A 232 17.02 10.73 -12.88
CA ASP A 232 17.68 12.03 -12.89
C ASP A 232 17.00 13.06 -11.99
N THR A 233 15.66 13.07 -11.99
CA THR A 233 14.91 13.99 -11.13
C THR A 233 15.07 13.63 -9.67
N ALA A 234 14.99 12.34 -9.31
CA ALA A 234 15.26 11.90 -7.94
C ALA A 234 16.71 12.19 -7.52
N ASP A 235 17.68 11.98 -8.39
CA ASP A 235 19.10 12.30 -8.17
C ASP A 235 19.32 13.80 -7.94
N ARG A 236 18.70 14.67 -8.74
CA ARG A 236 18.74 16.13 -8.53
C ARG A 236 18.14 16.55 -7.19
N LEU A 237 16.99 15.99 -6.82
CA LEU A 237 16.32 16.28 -5.55
C LEU A 237 17.17 15.82 -4.36
N GLN A 238 17.68 14.59 -4.41
CA GLN A 238 18.56 14.04 -3.38
C GLN A 238 19.85 14.85 -3.25
N SER A 239 20.44 15.31 -4.36
CA SER A 239 21.65 16.14 -4.34
C SER A 239 21.38 17.51 -3.71
N SER A 240 20.26 18.16 -4.05
CA SER A 240 19.85 19.42 -3.42
C SER A 240 19.64 19.30 -1.91
N LEU A 241 19.06 18.18 -1.47
CA LEU A 241 18.80 17.89 -0.04
C LEU A 241 20.08 17.63 0.77
N LEU A 242 21.14 17.16 0.12
CA LEU A 242 22.43 16.86 0.75
C LEU A 242 23.43 18.02 0.70
N ASP A 243 23.12 19.05 -0.10
CA ASP A 243 23.89 20.29 -0.18
C ASP A 243 23.85 21.04 1.16
N GLU A 244 24.99 21.58 1.57
CA GLU A 244 25.12 22.33 2.81
C GLU A 244 24.75 23.79 2.64
N ALA A 245 24.79 24.29 1.40
CA ALA A 245 24.37 25.66 1.08
C ALA A 245 22.84 25.82 1.07
N THR A 246 22.09 24.71 1.06
CA THR A 246 20.62 24.72 1.05
C THR A 246 20.05 24.63 2.48
N PRO A 247 18.82 25.13 2.71
CA PRO A 247 18.17 25.00 4.01
C PRO A 247 18.11 23.54 4.48
N ALA A 248 18.32 23.31 5.78
CA ALA A 248 18.39 21.96 6.36
C ALA A 248 17.10 21.14 6.20
N TYR A 249 15.98 21.78 5.88
CA TYR A 249 14.68 21.15 5.69
C TYR A 249 14.08 21.62 4.38
N GLN A 250 14.05 20.74 3.37
CA GLN A 250 13.41 21.06 2.10
C GLN A 250 12.08 20.34 1.93
N LYS A 251 11.15 21.02 1.26
CA LYS A 251 9.79 20.56 0.98
C LYS A 251 9.64 20.28 -0.51
N ILE A 252 9.16 19.08 -0.85
CA ILE A 252 9.01 18.60 -2.23
C ILE A 252 7.53 18.29 -2.48
N VAL A 253 6.87 19.07 -3.34
CA VAL A 253 5.49 18.79 -3.76
C VAL A 253 5.50 17.95 -5.02
N VAL A 254 4.76 16.83 -5.04
CA VAL A 254 4.57 15.98 -6.21
C VAL A 254 3.13 16.13 -6.71
N CYS A 255 2.97 16.70 -7.91
CA CYS A 255 1.66 16.99 -8.51
C CYS A 255 1.53 16.43 -9.94
N GLY A 256 0.29 16.31 -10.42
CA GLY A 256 0.00 15.64 -11.69
C GLY A 256 -1.43 15.10 -11.78
N GLY A 257 -1.94 14.88 -13.00
CA GLY A 257 -3.29 14.36 -13.22
C GLY A 257 -3.54 12.96 -12.62
N LYS A 258 -4.79 12.50 -12.63
CA LYS A 258 -5.13 11.13 -12.18
C LYS A 258 -4.42 10.07 -13.04
N GLY A 259 -3.80 9.08 -12.38
CA GLY A 259 -3.17 7.93 -13.03
C GLY A 259 -1.84 8.20 -13.75
N VAL A 260 -1.18 9.34 -13.52
CA VAL A 260 0.13 9.64 -14.15
C VAL A 260 1.33 9.03 -13.41
N GLY A 261 1.12 8.42 -12.23
CA GLY A 261 2.17 7.77 -11.45
C GLY A 261 2.64 8.51 -10.20
N LYS A 262 1.91 9.51 -9.70
CA LYS A 262 2.30 10.31 -8.50
C LYS A 262 2.69 9.46 -7.30
N SER A 263 1.80 8.59 -6.84
CA SER A 263 2.05 7.66 -5.74
C SER A 263 3.25 6.74 -5.99
N THR A 264 3.51 6.36 -7.25
CA THR A 264 4.69 5.56 -7.62
C THR A 264 5.98 6.38 -7.51
N PHE A 265 5.99 7.62 -8.01
CA PHE A 265 7.12 8.51 -7.89
C PHE A 265 7.40 8.86 -6.42
N CYS A 266 6.36 9.13 -5.64
CA CYS A 266 6.45 9.36 -4.20
C CYS A 266 7.10 8.18 -3.48
N ARG A 267 6.66 6.94 -3.74
CA ARG A 267 7.27 5.73 -3.16
C ARG A 267 8.75 5.60 -3.54
N TYR A 268 9.06 5.76 -4.82
CA TYR A 268 10.44 5.72 -5.32
C TYR A 268 11.33 6.78 -4.67
N LEU A 269 10.87 8.03 -4.60
CA LEU A 269 11.60 9.12 -3.98
C LEU A 269 11.80 8.89 -2.48
N VAL A 270 10.74 8.54 -1.74
CA VAL A 270 10.84 8.24 -0.30
C VAL A 270 11.85 7.12 -0.03
N ASN A 271 11.78 6.03 -0.80
CA ASN A 271 12.70 4.90 -0.68
C ASN A 271 14.16 5.31 -0.90
N ARG A 272 14.43 6.15 -1.91
CA ARG A 272 15.77 6.69 -2.16
C ARG A 272 16.25 7.60 -1.04
N LEU A 273 15.37 8.43 -0.50
CA LEU A 273 15.69 9.33 0.61
C LEU A 273 15.97 8.56 1.91
N LEU A 274 15.25 7.47 2.18
CA LEU A 274 15.51 6.61 3.34
C LEU A 274 16.89 5.92 3.31
N ALA A 275 17.57 5.89 2.15
CA ALA A 275 18.96 5.44 2.06
C ALA A 275 19.99 6.50 2.51
N LYS A 276 19.54 7.72 2.82
CA LYS A 276 20.38 8.88 3.17
C LYS A 276 19.93 9.60 4.44
N PHE A 277 18.64 9.50 4.78
CA PHE A 277 18.01 10.14 5.93
C PHE A 277 17.34 9.09 6.81
N ASP A 278 17.49 9.25 8.13
CA ASP A 278 16.92 8.33 9.12
C ASP A 278 15.38 8.40 9.14
N THR A 279 14.82 9.54 8.71
CA THR A 279 13.39 9.76 8.63
C THR A 279 13.03 10.66 7.45
N VAL A 280 11.96 10.31 6.74
CA VAL A 280 11.35 11.14 5.70
C VAL A 280 9.94 11.50 6.13
N ALA A 281 9.62 12.79 6.24
CA ALA A 281 8.26 13.23 6.48
C ALA A 281 7.43 13.09 5.20
N PHE A 282 6.19 12.61 5.33
CA PHE A 282 5.29 12.41 4.21
C PHE A 282 3.92 13.01 4.50
N LEU A 283 3.56 14.08 3.78
CA LEU A 283 2.24 14.69 3.86
C LEU A 283 1.39 14.21 2.69
N ASP A 284 0.33 13.49 2.99
CA ASP A 284 -0.64 13.08 1.99
C ASP A 284 -1.86 13.97 2.01
N THR A 285 -2.15 14.60 0.87
CA THR A 285 -3.33 15.42 0.67
C THR A 285 -4.32 14.82 -0.33
N ASP A 286 -4.08 13.60 -0.85
CA ASP A 286 -5.03 12.88 -1.69
C ASP A 286 -6.08 12.16 -0.82
N LEU A 287 -7.27 12.77 -0.71
CA LEU A 287 -8.37 12.19 0.06
C LEU A 287 -8.92 10.90 -0.56
N GLY A 288 -8.77 10.72 -1.87
CA GLY A 288 -9.34 9.60 -2.59
C GLY A 288 -8.48 8.35 -2.48
N GLN A 289 -7.19 8.47 -2.77
CA GLN A 289 -6.24 7.35 -2.86
C GLN A 289 -5.01 7.57 -1.98
N SER A 290 -5.22 7.99 -0.72
CA SER A 290 -4.16 8.11 0.30
C SER A 290 -3.19 6.92 0.29
N GLU A 291 -1.91 7.17 0.46
CA GLU A 291 -0.81 6.22 0.37
C GLU A 291 -0.66 5.35 1.62
N LEU A 292 -1.03 5.88 2.79
CA LEU A 292 -0.68 5.30 4.09
C LEU A 292 -1.88 5.20 5.05
N THR A 293 -3.03 5.77 4.68
CA THR A 293 -4.24 5.78 5.51
C THR A 293 -5.48 5.36 4.71
N PRO A 294 -6.60 5.02 5.37
CA PRO A 294 -7.90 4.96 4.70
C PRO A 294 -8.23 6.29 3.99
N SER A 295 -9.12 6.22 3.01
CA SER A 295 -9.58 7.40 2.27
C SER A 295 -10.32 8.39 3.18
N GLY A 296 -10.25 9.68 2.82
CA GLY A 296 -10.93 10.77 3.51
C GLY A 296 -10.08 11.49 4.55
N LEU A 297 -8.78 11.20 4.64
CA LEU A 297 -7.85 11.80 5.58
C LEU A 297 -6.82 12.66 4.83
N VAL A 298 -6.49 13.82 5.39
CA VAL A 298 -5.20 14.50 5.16
C VAL A 298 -4.28 14.10 6.30
N ALA A 299 -3.08 13.61 6.01
CA ALA A 299 -2.26 12.94 7.02
C ALA A 299 -0.76 13.21 6.86
N LEU A 300 -0.09 13.53 7.98
CA LEU A 300 1.36 13.67 8.07
C LEU A 300 1.96 12.44 8.73
N HIS A 301 2.96 11.84 8.11
CA HIS A 301 3.69 10.67 8.59
C HIS A 301 5.18 10.98 8.76
N ALA A 302 5.83 10.23 9.64
CA ALA A 302 7.29 10.14 9.74
C ALA A 302 7.69 8.72 9.34
N LEU A 303 8.30 8.57 8.17
CA LEU A 303 8.64 7.27 7.61
C LEU A 303 10.09 6.93 7.93
N THR A 304 10.29 5.71 8.45
CA THR A 304 11.61 5.11 8.74
C THR A 304 11.79 3.75 8.04
N THR A 305 10.76 3.28 7.34
CA THR A 305 10.78 2.02 6.59
C THR A 305 10.28 2.25 5.17
N PRO A 306 10.82 1.51 4.18
CA PRO A 306 10.50 1.71 2.77
C PRO A 306 9.05 1.35 2.44
N LEU A 307 8.56 1.87 1.32
CA LEU A 307 7.22 1.63 0.78
C LEU A 307 7.30 0.65 -0.39
N LEU A 308 7.39 -0.65 -0.08
CA LEU A 308 7.58 -1.73 -1.07
C LEU A 308 6.27 -2.44 -1.44
N GLY A 309 5.30 -1.65 -1.90
CA GLY A 309 4.02 -2.16 -2.37
C GLY A 309 3.07 -1.06 -2.79
N PRO A 310 1.83 -1.37 -3.21
CA PRO A 310 0.78 -0.37 -3.45
C PRO A 310 0.25 0.24 -2.15
N GLY A 311 -0.25 1.48 -2.17
CA GLY A 311 -0.67 2.18 -0.94
C GLY A 311 -1.77 1.56 -0.04
N PHE A 312 -2.29 0.37 -0.34
CA PHE A 312 -3.11 -0.38 0.64
C PHE A 312 -2.29 -1.40 1.44
N SER A 313 -1.09 -1.79 0.99
CA SER A 313 -0.30 -2.84 1.62
C SER A 313 0.59 -2.38 2.78
N HIS A 314 0.71 -1.07 3.01
CA HIS A 314 1.66 -0.52 3.99
C HIS A 314 1.02 0.61 4.82
N MET A 315 -0.22 0.40 5.28
CA MET A 315 -0.92 1.37 6.12
C MET A 315 -0.12 1.69 7.39
N LYS A 316 0.00 2.97 7.74
CA LYS A 316 0.73 3.43 8.92
C LYS A 316 -0.10 4.42 9.73
N ASN A 317 0.16 4.48 11.03
CA ASN A 317 -0.43 5.51 11.88
C ASN A 317 0.24 6.86 11.58
N PRO A 318 -0.54 7.92 11.31
CA PRO A 318 0.01 9.24 11.09
C PRO A 318 0.51 9.86 12.39
N VAL A 319 1.47 10.77 12.29
CA VAL A 319 1.85 11.69 13.38
C VAL A 319 0.65 12.56 13.76
N ARG A 320 -0.09 13.03 12.75
CA ARG A 320 -1.38 13.68 12.90
C ARG A 320 -2.15 13.57 11.59
N SER A 321 -3.47 13.44 11.69
CA SER A 321 -4.36 13.52 10.53
C SER A 321 -5.63 14.30 10.85
N PHE A 322 -6.36 14.70 9.81
CA PHE A 322 -7.68 15.32 9.90
C PHE A 322 -8.62 14.62 8.93
N PHE A 323 -9.82 14.28 9.39
CA PHE A 323 -10.82 13.60 8.57
C PHE A 323 -11.74 14.60 7.88
N CYS A 324 -11.72 14.61 6.55
CA CYS A 324 -12.55 15.47 5.71
C CYS A 324 -13.89 14.80 5.34
N GLY A 325 -14.07 13.50 5.64
CA GLY A 325 -15.35 12.81 5.46
C GLY A 325 -15.80 12.55 4.02
N ASN A 326 -14.96 12.83 3.01
CA ASN A 326 -15.16 12.41 1.62
C ASN A 326 -13.82 12.16 0.92
N ALA A 327 -13.86 11.46 -0.20
CA ALA A 327 -12.75 11.23 -1.12
C ALA A 327 -12.50 12.40 -2.10
N ASN A 328 -13.34 13.44 -2.10
CA ASN A 328 -13.19 14.62 -2.94
C ASN A 328 -13.02 15.88 -2.08
N PRO A 329 -11.90 16.63 -2.21
CA PRO A 329 -11.68 17.84 -1.42
C PRO A 329 -12.66 18.97 -1.75
N GLY A 330 -13.35 18.93 -2.90
CA GLY A 330 -14.37 19.91 -3.28
C GLY A 330 -15.64 19.90 -2.42
N ASN A 331 -15.83 18.89 -1.57
CA ASN A 331 -16.98 18.83 -0.66
C ASN A 331 -16.88 19.85 0.50
N ASP A 332 -15.67 20.09 0.99
CA ASP A 332 -15.38 21.14 1.97
C ASP A 332 -13.94 21.66 1.74
N PRO A 333 -13.76 22.51 0.71
CA PRO A 333 -12.43 22.98 0.31
C PRO A 333 -11.76 23.82 1.41
N LEU A 334 -12.55 24.53 2.23
CA LEU A 334 -12.04 25.36 3.32
C LEU A 334 -11.48 24.49 4.46
N TYR A 335 -12.22 23.46 4.87
CA TYR A 335 -11.74 22.53 5.88
C TYR A 335 -10.53 21.72 5.38
N TYR A 336 -10.56 21.26 4.14
CA TYR A 336 -9.41 20.58 3.51
C TYR A 336 -8.15 21.45 3.57
N MET A 337 -8.22 22.72 3.15
CA MET A 337 -7.07 23.62 3.22
C MET A 337 -6.64 23.92 4.67
N LYS A 338 -7.60 24.05 5.60
CA LYS A 338 -7.29 24.21 7.03
C LYS A 338 -6.53 23.00 7.60
N ALA A 339 -6.89 21.79 7.19
CA ALA A 339 -6.18 20.56 7.55
C ALA A 339 -4.75 20.54 7.00
N VAL A 340 -4.55 20.85 5.71
CA VAL A 340 -3.22 20.94 5.09
C VAL A 340 -2.34 21.95 5.84
N LYS A 341 -2.82 23.19 6.05
CA LYS A 341 -2.09 24.24 6.78
C LYS A 341 -1.69 23.81 8.19
N SER A 342 -2.58 23.10 8.89
CA SER A 342 -2.32 22.65 10.26
C SER A 342 -1.23 21.58 10.32
N LEU A 343 -1.17 20.70 9.31
CA LEU A 343 -0.13 19.67 9.22
C LEU A 343 1.21 20.26 8.77
N LEU A 344 1.22 21.24 7.89
CA LEU A 344 2.43 21.98 7.52
C LEU A 344 3.04 22.70 8.74
N ARG A 345 2.22 23.41 9.52
CA ARG A 345 2.67 24.04 10.78
C ARG A 345 3.20 23.02 11.79
N LEU A 346 2.58 21.85 11.88
CA LEU A 346 3.06 20.78 12.75
C LEU A 346 4.42 20.25 12.29
N TYR A 347 4.61 20.07 10.99
CA TYR A 347 5.90 19.68 10.43
C TYR A 347 6.98 20.72 10.77
N GLU A 348 6.70 22.01 10.55
CA GLU A 348 7.63 23.09 10.88
C GLU A 348 7.90 23.21 12.39
N ALA A 349 6.92 22.97 13.25
CA ALA A 349 7.14 22.97 14.69
C ALA A 349 7.98 21.77 15.17
N LYS A 350 7.89 20.63 14.49
CA LYS A 350 8.56 19.38 14.91
C LYS A 350 9.95 19.21 14.30
N TRP A 351 10.13 19.67 13.07
CA TRP A 351 11.36 19.50 12.29
C TRP A 351 11.80 20.77 11.57
N GLY A 352 11.13 21.90 11.74
CA GLY A 352 11.65 23.17 11.22
C GLY A 352 12.87 23.63 12.00
N SER A 353 13.52 24.68 11.48
CA SER A 353 14.74 25.25 12.06
C SER A 353 14.50 25.87 13.44
N GLY A 354 14.72 25.09 14.50
CA GLY A 354 14.78 25.56 15.89
C GLY A 354 16.21 25.51 16.43
N ALA A 355 16.80 26.70 16.64
CA ALA A 355 18.01 27.06 17.42
C ALA A 355 19.34 26.29 17.21
N ASP A 356 20.33 27.04 16.69
CA ASP A 356 21.79 27.02 16.93
C ASP A 356 22.63 25.74 16.72
N SER A 357 22.04 24.59 16.43
CA SER A 357 22.80 23.41 16.00
C SER A 357 22.18 22.79 14.75
N SER A 358 22.89 22.86 13.62
CA SER A 358 22.51 22.10 12.44
C SER A 358 22.60 20.61 12.75
N PRO A 359 21.50 19.83 12.72
CA PRO A 359 21.58 18.39 12.96
C PRO A 359 22.48 17.73 11.91
N PRO A 360 23.10 16.57 12.24
CA PRO A 360 23.82 15.79 11.24
C PRO A 360 22.93 15.51 10.03
N LYS A 361 23.52 15.40 8.84
CA LYS A 361 22.77 15.30 7.57
C LYS A 361 21.70 14.21 7.59
N SER A 362 22.00 13.04 8.17
CA SER A 362 21.06 11.92 8.27
C SER A 362 19.85 12.21 9.17
N ALA A 363 20.01 13.08 10.17
CA ALA A 363 18.96 13.46 11.12
C ALA A 363 18.09 14.63 10.62
N ARG A 364 18.42 15.23 9.47
CA ARG A 364 17.51 16.14 8.76
C ARG A 364 16.31 15.33 8.25
N VAL A 365 15.12 15.94 8.28
CA VAL A 365 13.88 15.26 7.89
C VAL A 365 13.26 15.99 6.70
N PRO A 366 13.51 15.54 5.45
CA PRO A 366 12.88 16.13 4.27
C PRO A 366 11.37 15.84 4.24
N LEU A 367 10.59 16.74 3.65
CA LEU A 367 9.14 16.55 3.47
C LEU A 367 8.79 16.27 2.01
N VAL A 368 8.16 15.13 1.77
CA VAL A 368 7.53 14.80 0.48
C VAL A 368 6.01 14.97 0.63
N ILE A 369 5.40 15.74 -0.27
CA ILE A 369 3.96 16.02 -0.29
C ILE A 369 3.32 15.38 -1.52
N ASN A 370 2.40 14.43 -1.31
CA ASN A 370 1.58 13.86 -2.37
C ASN A 370 0.26 14.63 -2.49
N THR A 371 -0.11 15.06 -3.71
CA THR A 371 -1.34 15.84 -3.95
C THR A 371 -2.44 15.01 -4.63
N ASP A 372 -3.68 15.51 -4.57
CA ASP A 372 -4.79 14.98 -5.37
C ASP A 372 -4.50 15.08 -6.89
N GLY A 373 -5.13 14.22 -7.69
CA GLY A 373 -5.07 14.24 -9.15
C GLY A 373 -6.08 15.18 -9.84
N TRP A 374 -6.86 15.96 -9.09
CA TRP A 374 -7.82 16.91 -9.63
C TRP A 374 -7.14 18.22 -10.03
N ILE A 375 -6.81 18.34 -11.31
CA ILE A 375 -5.95 19.40 -11.87
C ILE A 375 -6.71 20.46 -12.69
N LYS A 376 -8.03 20.62 -12.49
CA LYS A 376 -8.85 21.57 -13.26
C LYS A 376 -9.83 22.32 -12.38
N SER A 377 -10.13 23.58 -12.74
CA SER A 377 -11.08 24.44 -12.04
C SER A 377 -10.75 24.50 -10.54
N MET A 378 -11.73 24.35 -9.65
CA MET A 378 -11.52 24.33 -8.20
C MET A 378 -10.42 23.35 -7.73
N GLY A 379 -10.23 22.22 -8.40
CA GLY A 379 -9.13 21.31 -8.07
C GLY A 379 -7.75 21.90 -8.35
N HIS A 380 -7.63 22.62 -9.47
CA HIS A 380 -6.42 23.37 -9.81
C HIS A 380 -6.19 24.51 -8.81
N ASP A 381 -7.24 25.26 -8.45
CA ASP A 381 -7.15 26.32 -7.44
C ASP A 381 -6.67 25.77 -6.09
N LEU A 382 -7.22 24.62 -5.66
CA LEU A 382 -6.78 23.92 -4.45
C LEU A 382 -5.33 23.46 -4.54
N LEU A 383 -4.90 22.91 -5.68
CA LEU A 383 -3.50 22.52 -5.89
C LEU A 383 -2.56 23.73 -5.80
N CYS A 384 -2.90 24.83 -6.47
CA CYS A 384 -2.15 26.09 -6.40
C CYS A 384 -2.04 26.59 -4.96
N ASN A 385 -3.15 26.58 -4.21
CA ASN A 385 -3.15 26.96 -2.80
C ASN A 385 -2.29 26.02 -1.95
N VAL A 386 -2.33 24.70 -2.18
CA VAL A 386 -1.45 23.75 -1.47
C VAL A 386 0.02 24.08 -1.74
N ILE A 387 0.39 24.38 -2.98
CA ILE A 387 1.77 24.74 -3.35
C ILE A 387 2.19 26.05 -2.69
N GLN A 388 1.36 27.09 -2.77
CA GLN A 388 1.64 28.39 -2.17
C GLN A 388 1.76 28.32 -0.64
N GLU A 389 0.84 27.62 0.03
CA GLU A 389 0.89 27.42 1.48
C GLU A 389 2.06 26.54 1.92
N THR A 390 2.44 25.57 1.09
CA THR A 390 3.62 24.73 1.35
C THR A 390 4.90 25.55 1.24
N ASN A 391 4.95 26.56 0.34
CA ASN A 391 6.17 27.27 -0.04
C ASN A 391 7.37 26.31 -0.23
N PRO A 392 7.28 25.39 -1.21
CA PRO A 392 8.27 24.33 -1.36
C PRO A 392 9.61 24.84 -1.92
N ASP A 393 10.61 23.97 -1.88
CA ASP A 393 11.88 24.16 -2.61
C ASP A 393 11.79 23.57 -4.02
N HIS A 394 10.98 22.51 -4.14
CA HIS A 394 10.82 21.75 -5.37
C HIS A 394 9.36 21.39 -5.62
N VAL A 395 8.94 21.56 -6.87
CA VAL A 395 7.67 21.03 -7.38
C VAL A 395 7.98 20.04 -8.49
N VAL A 396 7.62 18.77 -8.29
CA VAL A 396 7.70 17.73 -9.32
C VAL A 396 6.35 17.64 -10.00
N GLN A 397 6.31 18.01 -11.27
CA GLN A 397 5.12 17.91 -12.10
C GLN A 397 5.21 16.68 -13.01
N LEU A 398 4.48 15.62 -12.66
CA LEU A 398 4.31 14.48 -13.54
C LEU A 398 3.40 14.84 -14.71
N VAL A 399 4.01 14.99 -15.88
CA VAL A 399 3.34 15.37 -17.13
C VAL A 399 2.62 14.15 -17.70
N ALA A 400 1.48 14.39 -18.33
CA ALA A 400 0.74 13.36 -19.04
C ALA A 400 0.93 13.49 -20.56
N ALA A 401 0.90 12.36 -21.27
CA ALA A 401 0.91 12.35 -22.74
C ALA A 401 -0.35 13.00 -23.37
N THR A 402 -1.45 13.09 -22.61
CA THR A 402 -2.73 13.63 -23.11
C THR A 402 -2.92 15.09 -22.72
N LYS A 403 -3.30 15.92 -23.69
CA LYS A 403 -3.59 17.36 -23.49
C LYS A 403 -4.61 17.63 -22.38
N ASN A 404 -5.60 16.75 -22.21
CA ASN A 404 -6.62 16.88 -21.17
C ASN A 404 -6.09 16.76 -19.73
N LYS A 405 -4.86 16.27 -19.55
CA LYS A 405 -4.19 16.13 -18.26
C LYS A 405 -3.02 17.10 -18.09
N GLN A 406 -2.88 18.08 -18.97
CA GLN A 406 -1.94 19.20 -18.82
C GLN A 406 -2.58 20.31 -17.98
N PHE A 407 -1.75 21.01 -17.21
CA PHE A 407 -2.12 22.13 -16.36
C PHE A 407 -0.84 22.91 -16.03
N ASP A 408 -0.99 24.18 -15.66
CA ASP A 408 0.15 25.01 -15.26
C ASP A 408 0.31 24.98 -13.75
N VAL A 409 1.56 25.02 -13.30
CA VAL A 409 1.92 25.16 -11.89
C VAL A 409 2.26 26.63 -11.65
N PRO A 410 1.89 27.23 -10.50
CA PRO A 410 2.29 28.60 -10.18
C PRO A 410 3.82 28.75 -10.23
N THR A 411 4.32 29.77 -10.91
CA THR A 411 5.76 30.04 -11.11
C THR A 411 6.23 31.32 -10.43
N ASP A 412 5.32 32.01 -9.75
CA ASP A 412 5.54 33.23 -8.98
C ASP A 412 6.31 33.00 -7.66
N GLY A 413 6.43 31.74 -7.22
CA GLY A 413 7.20 31.36 -6.04
C GLY A 413 8.70 31.16 -6.27
N ARG A 414 9.42 30.82 -5.19
CA ARG A 414 10.87 30.56 -5.21
C ARG A 414 11.23 29.10 -5.54
N TRP A 415 10.24 28.22 -5.73
CA TRP A 415 10.45 26.80 -5.97
C TRP A 415 10.96 26.51 -7.38
N ARG A 416 11.73 25.42 -7.51
CA ARG A 416 12.16 24.88 -8.79
C ARG A 416 11.15 23.85 -9.29
N VAL A 417 10.64 24.03 -10.51
CA VAL A 417 9.70 23.11 -11.15
C VAL A 417 10.46 22.07 -11.98
N HIS A 418 10.16 20.80 -11.74
CA HIS A 418 10.70 19.66 -12.49
C HIS A 418 9.59 18.99 -13.27
N GLY A 419 9.56 19.19 -14.59
CA GLY A 419 8.65 18.49 -15.48
C GLY A 419 9.16 17.07 -15.76
N VAL A 420 8.38 16.06 -15.40
CA VAL A 420 8.78 14.65 -15.55
C VAL A 420 7.79 13.92 -16.47
N PRO A 421 8.24 13.30 -17.57
CA PRO A 421 7.38 12.56 -18.47
C PRO A 421 6.78 11.30 -17.80
N PRO A 422 5.67 10.77 -18.34
CA PRO A 422 5.06 9.57 -17.79
C PRO A 422 6.01 8.37 -17.92
N TRP A 423 6.01 7.49 -16.91
CA TRP A 423 6.83 6.28 -16.90
C TRP A 423 6.41 5.25 -17.97
N ASP A 424 5.11 5.21 -18.32
CA ASP A 424 4.55 4.43 -19.42
C ASP A 424 3.77 5.36 -20.37
N PRO A 425 4.38 5.78 -21.49
CA PRO A 425 3.73 6.66 -22.46
C PRO A 425 2.64 5.95 -23.30
N VAL A 426 2.64 4.61 -23.36
CA VAL A 426 1.74 3.82 -24.22
C VAL A 426 0.46 3.45 -23.48
N GLY A 427 0.49 3.33 -22.14
CA GLY A 427 -0.71 3.33 -21.29
C GLY A 427 -1.66 2.12 -21.46
N VAL A 428 -1.19 1.01 -22.01
CA VAL A 428 -2.00 -0.18 -22.29
C VAL A 428 -1.28 -1.40 -21.74
N THR A 429 -1.88 -2.22 -20.86
CA THR A 429 -2.22 -3.66 -21.11
C THR A 429 -2.74 -4.42 -19.88
N GLN A 430 -2.72 -3.88 -18.65
CA GLN A 430 -3.50 -4.48 -17.54
C GLN A 430 -4.79 -3.70 -17.35
N PRO A 431 -5.98 -4.35 -17.26
CA PRO A 431 -7.19 -3.63 -16.93
C PRO A 431 -7.02 -3.06 -15.51
N PRO A 432 -6.95 -1.74 -15.36
CA PRO A 432 -6.62 -1.14 -14.07
C PRO A 432 -7.74 -1.45 -13.08
N ARG A 433 -7.37 -1.78 -11.83
CA ARG A 433 -8.33 -1.75 -10.73
C ARG A 433 -8.86 -0.31 -10.60
N SER A 434 -10.17 -0.18 -10.52
CA SER A 434 -10.82 1.12 -10.45
C SER A 434 -10.45 1.85 -9.16
N SER A 435 -10.56 3.18 -9.15
CA SER A 435 -10.38 3.96 -7.93
C SER A 435 -11.36 3.60 -6.82
N LYS A 436 -12.52 2.99 -7.15
CA LYS A 436 -13.45 2.47 -6.14
C LYS A 436 -12.87 1.22 -5.47
N GLU A 437 -12.35 0.28 -6.26
CA GLU A 437 -11.72 -0.95 -5.73
C GLU A 437 -10.47 -0.64 -4.90
N MET A 438 -9.62 0.27 -5.35
CA MET A 438 -8.41 0.65 -4.59
C MET A 438 -8.72 1.25 -3.22
N ARG A 439 -9.85 1.97 -3.10
CA ARG A 439 -10.36 2.47 -1.81
C ARG A 439 -10.90 1.35 -0.94
N LEU A 440 -11.58 0.38 -1.56
CA LEU A 440 -12.09 -0.79 -0.85
C LEU A 440 -10.94 -1.63 -0.28
N TYR A 441 -9.89 -1.88 -1.06
CA TYR A 441 -8.70 -2.58 -0.58
C TYR A 441 -8.05 -1.88 0.61
N ARG A 442 -8.01 -0.54 0.64
CA ARG A 442 -7.54 0.22 1.81
C ARG A 442 -8.37 -0.05 3.06
N PHE A 443 -9.70 -0.12 2.92
CA PHE A 443 -10.56 -0.45 4.04
C PHE A 443 -10.34 -1.90 4.51
N HIS A 444 -10.21 -2.87 3.59
CA HIS A 444 -9.86 -4.25 3.95
C HIS A 444 -8.53 -4.31 4.69
N SER A 445 -7.47 -3.70 4.14
CA SER A 445 -6.16 -3.68 4.77
C SER A 445 -6.17 -2.96 6.11
N TYR A 446 -7.02 -1.96 6.31
CA TYR A 446 -7.14 -1.27 7.59
C TYR A 446 -7.92 -2.08 8.63
N PHE A 447 -9.16 -2.51 8.32
CA PHE A 447 -10.04 -3.18 9.29
C PHE A 447 -9.72 -4.66 9.49
N LEU A 448 -9.21 -5.34 8.47
CA LEU A 448 -9.01 -6.80 8.45
C LEU A 448 -7.54 -7.21 8.40
N ALA A 449 -6.60 -6.28 8.63
CA ALA A 449 -5.16 -6.57 8.67
C ALA A 449 -4.78 -7.69 9.62
N ARG A 450 -5.52 -7.84 10.74
CA ARG A 450 -5.29 -8.84 11.79
C ARG A 450 -6.29 -10.00 11.77
N THR A 451 -7.13 -10.07 10.73
CA THR A 451 -8.14 -11.13 10.63
C THR A 451 -7.58 -12.25 9.74
N PRO A 452 -7.23 -13.41 10.31
CA PRO A 452 -6.69 -14.54 9.54
C PRO A 452 -7.65 -14.95 8.41
N CYS A 453 -7.08 -15.39 7.30
CA CYS A 453 -7.83 -15.93 6.17
C CYS A 453 -7.60 -17.44 6.09
N ASP A 454 -8.49 -18.22 6.73
CA ASP A 454 -8.41 -19.68 6.78
C ASP A 454 -9.09 -20.35 5.59
N LEU A 455 -9.25 -19.63 4.47
CA LEU A 455 -9.85 -20.19 3.27
C LEU A 455 -8.94 -21.28 2.68
N PRO A 456 -9.51 -22.39 2.17
CA PRO A 456 -8.74 -23.38 1.43
C PRO A 456 -7.94 -22.71 0.30
N ARG A 457 -6.68 -23.11 0.11
CA ARG A 457 -5.79 -22.51 -0.90
C ARG A 457 -6.40 -22.47 -2.31
N ALA A 458 -7.19 -23.47 -2.68
CA ALA A 458 -7.92 -23.50 -3.94
C ALA A 458 -8.80 -22.25 -4.18
N LEU A 459 -9.39 -21.69 -3.10
CA LEU A 459 -10.19 -20.46 -3.16
C LEU A 459 -9.34 -19.18 -3.22
N LEU A 460 -8.03 -19.26 -2.98
CA LEU A 460 -7.09 -18.14 -3.04
C LEU A 460 -6.35 -18.04 -4.39
N GLN A 461 -6.37 -19.10 -5.18
CA GLN A 461 -5.70 -19.14 -6.49
C GLN A 461 -6.37 -18.23 -7.52
N ASN A 462 -5.61 -17.61 -8.41
CA ASN A 462 -6.16 -16.82 -9.53
C ASN A 462 -6.98 -15.56 -9.17
N LEU A 463 -6.95 -15.05 -7.93
CA LEU A 463 -7.66 -13.81 -7.55
C LEU A 463 -7.22 -12.56 -8.32
N GLN A 464 -6.07 -12.61 -8.99
CA GLN A 464 -5.63 -11.57 -9.92
C GLN A 464 -6.53 -11.44 -11.16
N VAL A 465 -7.23 -12.51 -11.56
CA VAL A 465 -8.10 -12.53 -12.74
C VAL A 465 -9.39 -11.79 -12.44
N LEU A 466 -9.83 -10.92 -13.37
CA LEU A 466 -11.00 -10.06 -13.15
C LEU A 466 -12.32 -10.83 -12.93
N SER A 467 -12.49 -12.01 -13.53
CA SER A 467 -13.68 -12.85 -13.33
C SER A 467 -13.70 -13.48 -11.93
N GLU A 468 -12.54 -13.79 -11.36
CA GLU A 468 -12.39 -14.47 -10.07
C GLU A 468 -12.24 -13.50 -8.90
N LYS A 469 -11.99 -12.22 -9.15
CA LYS A 469 -11.60 -11.24 -8.13
C LYS A 469 -12.60 -11.11 -6.97
N ASN A 470 -13.89 -11.32 -7.24
CA ASN A 470 -14.97 -11.15 -6.28
C ASN A 470 -15.33 -12.48 -5.57
N ARG A 471 -14.64 -13.58 -5.89
CA ARG A 471 -14.96 -14.92 -5.37
C ARG A 471 -14.91 -15.00 -3.84
N VAL A 472 -14.10 -14.15 -3.22
CA VAL A 472 -13.89 -14.09 -1.77
C VAL A 472 -14.65 -12.94 -1.10
N ASP A 473 -15.42 -12.14 -1.84
CA ASP A 473 -16.10 -10.95 -1.30
C ASP A 473 -17.08 -11.31 -0.17
N SER A 474 -17.78 -12.44 -0.29
CA SER A 474 -18.70 -12.91 0.76
C SER A 474 -17.96 -13.36 2.02
N ASN A 475 -16.78 -13.96 1.86
CA ASN A 475 -15.92 -14.31 3.00
C ASN A 475 -15.36 -13.06 3.69
N ILE A 476 -14.96 -12.05 2.90
CA ILE A 476 -14.53 -10.74 3.42
C ILE A 476 -15.69 -10.08 4.19
N TYR A 477 -16.91 -10.13 3.67
CA TYR A 477 -18.09 -9.64 4.36
C TYR A 477 -18.31 -10.34 5.70
N ARG A 478 -18.23 -11.69 5.72
CA ARG A 478 -18.32 -12.48 6.95
C ARG A 478 -17.22 -12.11 7.96
N ALA A 479 -16.02 -11.81 7.48
CA ALA A 479 -14.93 -11.35 8.33
C ALA A 479 -15.28 -10.01 9.01
N TYR A 480 -15.91 -9.06 8.31
CA TYR A 480 -16.41 -7.82 8.91
C TYR A 480 -17.51 -8.05 9.95
N SER A 481 -18.47 -8.96 9.68
CA SER A 481 -19.58 -9.21 10.60
C SER A 481 -19.13 -9.86 11.91
N GLN A 482 -18.03 -10.62 11.85
CA GLN A 482 -17.40 -11.27 12.99
C GLN A 482 -16.48 -10.34 13.81
N LEU A 483 -16.16 -9.13 13.32
CA LEU A 483 -15.37 -8.18 14.09
C LEU A 483 -16.13 -7.76 15.37
N PRO A 484 -15.49 -7.83 16.56
CA PRO A 484 -16.09 -7.38 17.80
C PRO A 484 -16.19 -5.84 17.81
N PRO A 485 -17.38 -5.25 18.00
CA PRO A 485 -17.52 -3.81 18.10
C PRO A 485 -17.20 -3.31 19.51
N PHE A 486 -16.75 -2.07 19.59
CA PHE A 486 -16.73 -1.30 20.83
C PHE A 486 -18.13 -0.75 21.10
N ALA A 487 -18.65 -0.98 22.30
CA ALA A 487 -19.88 -0.35 22.76
C ALA A 487 -19.55 1.02 23.36
N VAL A 488 -20.06 2.09 22.74
CA VAL A 488 -19.80 3.48 23.10
C VAL A 488 -21.11 4.13 23.57
N PRO A 489 -21.22 4.54 24.85
CA PRO A 489 -22.39 5.28 25.33
C PRO A 489 -22.56 6.61 24.58
N PHE A 490 -23.81 7.02 24.35
CA PHE A 490 -24.12 8.29 23.67
C PHE A 490 -23.51 9.50 24.38
N ASP A 491 -23.39 9.46 25.71
CA ASP A 491 -22.91 10.57 26.53
C ASP A 491 -21.37 10.74 26.48
N GLN A 492 -20.63 9.77 25.94
CA GLN A 492 -19.16 9.83 25.87
C GLN A 492 -18.63 10.45 24.58
N VAL A 493 -19.47 10.63 23.56
CA VAL A 493 -19.04 11.10 22.24
C VAL A 493 -20.02 12.11 21.65
N ASP A 494 -19.46 13.14 21.06
CA ASP A 494 -20.18 14.05 20.19
C ASP A 494 -20.24 13.52 18.76
N ILE A 495 -21.26 13.93 18.01
CA ILE A 495 -21.40 13.61 16.58
C ILE A 495 -21.31 14.90 15.75
N SER A 496 -20.52 14.87 14.69
CA SER A 496 -20.47 15.91 13.66
C SER A 496 -20.66 15.28 12.28
N PHE A 497 -21.13 16.06 11.32
CA PHE A 497 -21.36 15.61 9.94
C PHE A 497 -20.43 16.32 8.97
N ALA A 498 -19.70 15.57 8.16
CA ALA A 498 -18.91 16.14 7.09
C ALA A 498 -19.81 16.54 5.92
N SER A 499 -19.92 17.85 5.67
CA SER A 499 -20.55 18.44 4.47
C SER A 499 -22.05 18.15 4.28
N SER A 500 -22.76 17.62 5.28
CA SER A 500 -24.20 17.32 5.20
C SER A 500 -24.94 17.70 6.48
N SER A 501 -26.10 18.34 6.37
CA SER A 501 -27.02 18.50 7.50
C SER A 501 -28.00 17.33 7.54
N VAL A 502 -28.30 16.84 8.75
CA VAL A 502 -29.28 15.76 8.96
C VAL A 502 -30.36 16.28 9.91
N PRO A 503 -31.65 16.16 9.55
CA PRO A 503 -32.75 16.51 10.45
C PRO A 503 -32.67 15.70 11.76
N PRO A 504 -33.00 16.28 12.94
CA PRO A 504 -32.93 15.58 14.22
C PRO A 504 -33.69 14.24 14.24
N SER A 505 -34.83 14.15 13.55
CA SER A 505 -35.63 12.92 13.45
C SER A 505 -34.97 11.80 12.65
N GLN A 506 -33.98 12.11 11.81
CA GLN A 506 -33.25 11.16 10.97
C GLN A 506 -31.85 10.84 11.48
N LEU A 507 -31.48 11.41 12.64
CA LEU A 507 -30.12 11.38 13.16
C LEU A 507 -29.62 9.94 13.38
N LEU A 508 -30.31 9.15 14.20
CA LEU A 508 -29.88 7.78 14.51
C LEU A 508 -29.87 6.88 13.26
N PHE A 509 -30.83 7.07 12.35
CA PHE A 509 -30.86 6.36 11.08
C PHE A 509 -29.67 6.70 10.18
N SER A 510 -29.22 7.96 10.17
CA SER A 510 -28.07 8.41 9.38
C SER A 510 -26.71 7.91 9.89
N LEU A 511 -26.67 7.55 11.18
CA LEU A 511 -25.50 7.01 11.85
C LEU A 511 -25.37 5.50 11.68
N ASN A 512 -26.48 4.79 11.48
CA ASN A 512 -26.40 3.35 11.28
C ASN A 512 -25.69 3.02 9.96
N ALA A 513 -24.81 2.02 10.00
CA ALA A 513 -24.05 1.56 8.83
C ALA A 513 -23.31 2.72 8.10
N CYS A 514 -22.54 3.52 8.84
CA CYS A 514 -21.75 4.60 8.26
C CYS A 514 -20.26 4.57 8.65
N ILE A 515 -19.42 5.15 7.79
CA ILE A 515 -18.01 5.39 8.07
C ILE A 515 -17.87 6.70 8.84
N VAL A 516 -17.11 6.67 9.93
CA VAL A 516 -16.84 7.82 10.80
C VAL A 516 -15.35 8.06 10.98
N GLY A 517 -14.93 9.32 11.06
CA GLY A 517 -13.63 9.71 11.59
C GLY A 517 -13.67 9.66 13.12
N LEU A 518 -12.65 9.05 13.72
CA LEU A 518 -12.48 8.95 15.16
C LEU A 518 -11.60 10.11 15.63
N CYS A 519 -12.22 11.14 16.19
CA CYS A 519 -11.55 12.42 16.45
C CYS A 519 -11.45 12.72 17.96
N ILE A 520 -10.42 13.51 18.29
CA ILE A 520 -10.21 14.06 19.63
C ILE A 520 -10.47 15.56 19.55
N ASN A 521 -11.61 15.99 20.06
CA ASN A 521 -11.97 17.39 20.24
C ASN A 521 -11.41 17.89 21.60
N PRO A 522 -10.43 18.80 21.60
CA PRO A 522 -9.88 19.37 22.84
C PRO A 522 -10.91 20.20 23.63
N ASP A 523 -11.89 20.79 22.94
CA ASP A 523 -12.92 21.64 23.55
C ASP A 523 -14.15 20.84 24.02
N TYR A 524 -14.04 19.51 24.03
CA TYR A 524 -15.12 18.63 24.47
C TYR A 524 -15.43 18.87 25.94
N LYS A 525 -16.72 19.10 26.23
CA LYS A 525 -17.25 19.21 27.59
C LYS A 525 -18.14 18.00 27.87
N PRO A 526 -17.78 17.14 28.85
CA PRO A 526 -18.66 16.06 29.28
C PRO A 526 -20.03 16.59 29.70
N PHE A 527 -21.04 15.74 29.62
CA PHE A 527 -22.33 16.06 30.21
C PHE A 527 -22.24 16.10 31.73
N GLU A 528 -22.82 17.14 32.34
CA GLU A 528 -22.93 17.25 33.80
C GLU A 528 -24.08 16.40 34.37
N GLN A 529 -25.05 16.01 33.52
CA GLN A 529 -26.19 15.15 33.84
C GLN A 529 -26.50 14.22 32.67
N ASP A 530 -27.00 13.00 32.97
CA ASP A 530 -27.46 12.07 31.96
C ASP A 530 -28.57 12.70 31.12
N THR A 531 -28.37 12.78 29.81
CA THR A 531 -29.36 13.35 28.89
C THR A 531 -30.23 12.25 28.30
N GLU A 532 -31.55 12.44 28.23
CA GLU A 532 -32.41 11.58 27.42
C GLU A 532 -32.29 11.95 25.93
N GLY A 533 -32.34 10.96 25.03
CA GLY A 533 -32.37 11.18 23.57
C GLY A 533 -31.07 10.83 22.81
N PRO A 534 -30.85 11.37 21.60
CA PRO A 534 -29.69 10.99 20.80
C PRO A 534 -28.37 11.61 21.31
N PRO A 535 -27.19 11.17 20.80
CA PRO A 535 -25.92 11.82 21.10
C PRO A 535 -25.92 13.32 20.76
N ARG A 536 -25.09 14.10 21.47
CA ARG A 536 -24.93 15.55 21.21
C ARG A 536 -24.42 15.80 19.80
N ILE A 537 -25.07 16.71 19.08
CA ILE A 537 -24.64 17.13 17.75
C ILE A 537 -23.85 18.42 17.83
N VAL A 538 -22.66 18.40 17.23
CA VAL A 538 -21.85 19.60 17.04
C VAL A 538 -22.17 20.17 15.66
N LEU A 539 -22.85 21.32 15.66
CA LEU A 539 -23.32 21.97 14.44
C LEU A 539 -22.21 22.73 13.71
N GLN A 540 -21.19 23.19 14.43
CA GLN A 540 -20.06 23.91 13.85
C GLN A 540 -18.93 22.93 13.50
N PRO A 541 -18.31 23.03 12.31
CA PRO A 541 -17.17 22.17 11.95
C PRO A 541 -16.03 22.30 12.96
N VAL A 542 -15.75 21.22 13.70
CA VAL A 542 -14.65 21.16 14.66
C VAL A 542 -13.37 20.75 13.93
N HIS A 543 -12.30 21.53 14.13
CA HIS A 543 -10.99 21.20 13.59
C HIS A 543 -10.22 20.24 14.50
N ALA A 544 -10.74 19.03 14.64
CA ALA A 544 -10.25 18.03 15.57
C ALA A 544 -9.24 17.06 14.92
N PRO A 545 -8.09 16.80 15.55
CA PRO A 545 -7.21 15.70 15.14
C PRO A 545 -7.95 14.37 15.08
N CYS A 546 -7.75 13.64 13.99
CA CYS A 546 -8.28 12.31 13.76
C CYS A 546 -7.20 11.26 14.05
N VAL A 547 -7.56 10.23 14.82
CA VAL A 547 -6.67 9.10 15.14
C VAL A 547 -6.89 7.89 14.24
N GLY A 548 -7.98 7.89 13.46
CA GLY A 548 -8.27 6.85 12.48
C GLY A 548 -9.74 6.84 12.08
N VAL A 549 -10.14 5.78 11.38
CA VAL A 549 -11.51 5.61 10.88
C VAL A 549 -12.20 4.46 11.63
N GLY A 550 -13.52 4.54 11.75
CA GLY A 550 -14.38 3.48 12.27
C GLY A 550 -15.63 3.28 11.43
N VAL A 551 -16.35 2.20 11.71
CA VAL A 551 -17.69 1.95 11.16
C VAL A 551 -18.68 1.86 12.30
N ILE A 552 -19.73 2.68 12.30
CA ILE A 552 -20.87 2.48 13.18
C ILE A 552 -21.67 1.31 12.59
N ARG A 553 -21.53 0.13 13.19
CA ARG A 553 -22.19 -1.10 12.77
C ARG A 553 -23.66 -1.13 13.14
N ALA A 554 -23.96 -0.66 14.34
CA ALA A 554 -25.30 -0.66 14.90
C ALA A 554 -25.48 0.50 15.88
N VAL A 555 -26.73 0.94 16.01
CA VAL A 555 -27.16 1.95 16.99
C VAL A 555 -28.27 1.33 17.82
N ASP A 556 -28.08 1.28 19.13
CA ASP A 556 -29.09 0.84 20.10
C ASP A 556 -29.61 2.08 20.83
N ALA A 557 -30.80 2.53 20.40
CA ALA A 557 -31.42 3.73 20.95
C ALA A 557 -31.94 3.53 22.38
N GLU A 558 -32.42 2.33 22.71
CA GLU A 558 -32.96 1.99 24.03
C GLU A 558 -31.86 1.98 25.09
N LYS A 559 -30.73 1.32 24.78
CA LYS A 559 -29.56 1.27 25.68
C LYS A 559 -28.62 2.45 25.51
N ARG A 560 -28.94 3.39 24.61
CA ARG A 560 -28.14 4.58 24.29
C ARG A 560 -26.67 4.26 23.95
N ARG A 561 -26.47 3.32 23.03
CA ARG A 561 -25.12 2.83 22.66
C ARG A 561 -24.91 2.79 21.16
N LEU A 562 -23.71 3.21 20.74
CA LEU A 562 -23.18 2.99 19.41
C LEU A 562 -22.26 1.76 19.43
N PHE A 563 -22.35 0.92 18.41
CA PHE A 563 -21.44 -0.20 18.22
C PHE A 563 -20.46 0.12 17.09
N VAL A 564 -19.21 0.43 17.44
CA VAL A 564 -18.20 0.95 16.51
C VAL A 564 -17.14 -0.11 16.24
N LEU A 565 -16.89 -0.42 14.96
CA LEU A 565 -15.76 -1.23 14.51
C LEU A 565 -14.54 -0.34 14.30
N SER A 566 -13.39 -0.73 14.85
CA SER A 566 -12.10 -0.07 14.61
C SER A 566 -10.95 -1.03 14.89
N PRO A 567 -9.86 -1.01 14.10
CA PRO A 567 -8.65 -1.77 14.41
C PRO A 567 -7.77 -1.06 15.46
N LEU A 568 -8.13 0.15 15.90
CA LEU A 568 -7.33 0.92 16.84
C LEU A 568 -7.33 0.29 18.25
N PRO A 569 -6.20 0.35 18.99
CA PRO A 569 -6.15 -0.12 20.36
C PRO A 569 -7.14 0.63 21.27
N LEU A 570 -7.69 -0.07 22.26
CA LEU A 570 -8.61 0.52 23.24
C LEU A 570 -8.00 1.74 23.97
N SER A 571 -6.69 1.76 24.22
CA SER A 571 -5.98 2.89 24.82
C SER A 571 -6.06 4.17 23.98
N VAL A 572 -6.12 4.04 22.65
CA VAL A 572 -6.33 5.15 21.73
C VAL A 572 -7.81 5.53 21.68
N LEU A 573 -8.69 4.54 21.57
CA LEU A 573 -10.14 4.76 21.46
C LEU A 573 -10.75 5.43 22.70
N LYS A 574 -10.23 5.19 23.90
CA LYS A 574 -10.65 5.88 25.14
C LYS A 574 -10.49 7.41 25.09
N ARG A 575 -9.68 7.93 24.16
CA ARG A 575 -9.45 9.36 23.99
C ARG A 575 -10.39 9.99 22.95
N VAL A 576 -11.11 9.17 22.18
CA VAL A 576 -12.04 9.62 21.15
C VAL A 576 -13.30 10.14 21.82
N ASN A 577 -13.64 11.39 21.54
CA ASN A 577 -14.80 12.08 22.10
C ASN A 577 -15.64 12.78 21.01
N LEU A 578 -15.27 12.63 19.74
CA LEU A 578 -15.98 13.15 18.58
C LEU A 578 -15.97 12.12 17.44
N LEU A 579 -17.14 11.76 16.93
CA LEU A 579 -17.30 10.98 15.71
C LEU A 579 -17.75 11.88 14.56
N VAL A 580 -16.94 11.95 13.51
CA VAL A 580 -17.26 12.75 12.31
C VAL A 580 -17.82 11.83 11.23
N ARG A 581 -19.13 11.86 11.01
CA ARG A 581 -19.80 11.04 10.00
C ARG A 581 -19.45 11.48 8.60
N SER A 582 -18.99 10.53 7.79
CA SER A 582 -18.63 10.74 6.39
C SER A 582 -19.83 10.61 5.45
N SER A 583 -19.73 11.15 4.24
CA SER A 583 -20.68 10.86 3.17
C SER A 583 -20.20 9.73 2.25
N MET A 584 -19.20 8.95 2.67
CA MET A 584 -18.65 7.86 1.87
C MET A 584 -19.57 6.63 1.94
N PRO A 585 -19.86 5.96 0.81
CA PRO A 585 -20.76 4.82 0.80
C PRO A 585 -20.12 3.60 1.49
N LEU A 586 -20.81 3.02 2.47
CA LEU A 586 -20.42 1.77 3.13
C LEU A 586 -20.82 0.52 2.34
N ALA A 587 -21.67 0.68 1.31
CA ALA A 587 -22.25 -0.41 0.53
C ALA A 587 -21.22 -1.41 -0.02
N SER A 588 -20.02 -0.94 -0.39
CA SER A 588 -18.95 -1.81 -0.90
C SER A 588 -18.25 -2.64 0.18
N ILE A 589 -18.48 -2.37 1.46
CA ILE A 589 -17.85 -3.07 2.59
C ILE A 589 -18.84 -4.03 3.27
N MET A 590 -20.12 -3.67 3.36
CA MET A 590 -21.11 -4.38 4.18
C MET A 590 -22.30 -5.00 3.44
N LEU A 591 -22.42 -4.88 2.10
CA LEU A 591 -23.65 -5.34 1.40
C LEU A 591 -23.43 -6.50 0.41
N SER A 592 -22.31 -7.23 0.48
CA SER A 592 -22.01 -8.39 -0.37
C SER A 592 -22.28 -9.73 0.36
N ALA A 593 -23.48 -9.90 0.93
CA ALA A 593 -23.86 -11.09 1.67
C ALA A 593 -24.27 -12.27 0.76
N HIS A 594 -23.96 -13.51 1.17
CA HIS A 594 -24.39 -14.76 0.51
C HIS A 594 -25.92 -14.99 0.58
N GLU A 595 -26.61 -14.38 1.56
CA GLU A 595 -28.06 -14.43 1.74
C GLU A 595 -28.65 -13.01 1.74
N PRO A 596 -28.70 -12.36 0.57
CA PRO A 596 -29.06 -10.95 0.47
C PRO A 596 -30.53 -10.67 0.86
N ALA A 597 -31.39 -11.69 0.94
CA ALA A 597 -32.80 -11.56 1.30
C ALA A 597 -33.08 -11.19 2.78
N GLN A 598 -32.12 -11.39 3.69
CA GLN A 598 -32.28 -11.06 5.12
C GLN A 598 -31.33 -9.96 5.63
N ALA A 599 -30.42 -9.47 4.77
CA ALA A 599 -29.45 -8.46 5.16
C ALA A 599 -30.07 -7.05 5.11
N PRO A 600 -29.99 -6.25 6.20
CA PRO A 600 -30.43 -4.86 6.18
C PRO A 600 -29.74 -4.09 5.05
N TYR A 601 -30.48 -3.19 4.40
CA TYR A 601 -30.01 -2.34 3.30
C TYR A 601 -29.68 -3.07 1.98
N VAL A 602 -29.91 -4.38 1.90
CA VAL A 602 -29.77 -5.15 0.65
C VAL A 602 -31.14 -5.35 0.03
N VAL A 603 -31.23 -5.13 -1.29
CA VAL A 603 -32.43 -5.41 -2.08
C VAL A 603 -32.06 -6.45 -3.13
N THR A 604 -32.76 -7.58 -3.15
CA THR A 604 -32.64 -8.62 -4.17
C THR A 604 -33.74 -8.46 -5.22
N ASP A 605 -33.48 -8.92 -6.45
CA ASP A 605 -34.51 -9.07 -7.49
C ASP A 605 -35.23 -7.79 -7.93
N VAL A 606 -34.49 -6.68 -8.07
CA VAL A 606 -35.03 -5.51 -8.77
C VAL A 606 -34.91 -5.76 -10.28
N VAL A 607 -36.05 -5.84 -10.97
CA VAL A 607 -36.08 -5.80 -12.44
C VAL A 607 -35.39 -4.49 -12.86
N ALA A 608 -34.25 -4.60 -13.53
CA ALA A 608 -33.58 -3.47 -14.15
C ALA A 608 -34.38 -3.02 -15.38
N ALA A 609 -35.56 -2.45 -15.15
CA ALA A 609 -36.32 -1.76 -16.18
C ALA A 609 -35.81 -0.32 -16.24
N ASP A 610 -35.21 0.04 -17.37
CA ASP A 610 -34.93 1.43 -17.74
C ASP A 610 -36.21 2.26 -17.53
N GLY A 611 -36.13 3.28 -16.66
CA GLY A 611 -37.22 4.23 -16.42
C GLY A 611 -37.83 4.26 -15.02
N THR A 612 -37.44 3.37 -14.09
CA THR A 612 -37.87 3.47 -12.68
C THR A 612 -36.94 4.44 -11.94
N GLY A 613 -37.41 5.67 -11.71
CA GLY A 613 -36.66 6.82 -11.16
C GLY A 613 -36.15 6.70 -9.71
N SER A 614 -35.54 5.58 -9.35
CA SER A 614 -34.96 5.29 -8.03
C SER A 614 -33.45 5.59 -7.93
N ALA A 615 -32.80 5.98 -9.04
CA ALA A 615 -31.44 6.49 -8.99
C ALA A 615 -31.43 7.97 -8.58
N VAL A 616 -30.53 8.33 -7.66
CA VAL A 616 -30.21 9.73 -7.37
C VAL A 616 -29.87 10.43 -8.68
N MET A 617 -30.63 11.46 -9.05
CA MET A 617 -30.39 12.25 -10.25
C MET A 617 -29.03 12.95 -10.14
N GLN A 618 -27.99 12.31 -10.68
CA GLN A 618 -26.68 12.95 -10.80
C GLN A 618 -26.78 13.98 -11.92
N SER A 619 -26.69 15.28 -11.58
CA SER A 619 -26.65 16.32 -12.61
C SER A 619 -25.38 16.11 -13.44
N ARG A 620 -25.55 15.69 -14.70
CA ARG A 620 -24.45 15.58 -15.65
C ARG A 620 -24.18 16.96 -16.22
N ASN A 621 -23.40 17.78 -15.51
CA ASN A 621 -23.06 19.14 -15.93
C ASN A 621 -22.10 19.21 -17.15
N ASN A 622 -21.80 18.08 -17.80
CA ASN A 622 -20.88 17.97 -18.93
C ASN A 622 -21.52 17.47 -20.23
N LEU A 623 -22.84 17.58 -20.39
CA LEU A 623 -23.45 17.44 -21.72
C LEU A 623 -23.16 18.71 -22.53
N LYS A 624 -22.21 18.63 -23.47
CA LYS A 624 -22.06 19.64 -24.51
C LYS A 624 -23.39 19.72 -25.27
N ARG A 625 -24.15 20.79 -25.05
CA ARG A 625 -25.29 21.12 -25.91
C ARG A 625 -24.75 21.27 -27.32
N LYS A 626 -25.24 20.43 -28.23
CA LYS A 626 -25.03 20.58 -29.67
C LYS A 626 -25.49 22.01 -30.00
N ARG A 627 -24.56 22.87 -30.44
CA ARG A 627 -24.96 24.13 -31.06
C ARG A 627 -25.53 23.73 -32.41
N ASP A 628 -26.85 23.73 -32.53
CA ASP A 628 -27.49 23.66 -33.83
C ASP A 628 -27.06 24.90 -34.61
N GLY A 629 -26.36 24.67 -35.72
CA GLY A 629 -25.93 25.71 -36.63
C GLY A 629 -27.14 26.36 -37.30
N LYS A 630 -27.05 27.67 -37.49
CA LYS A 630 -27.68 28.35 -38.62
C LYS A 630 -26.63 28.57 -39.69
#